data_AF-A0A6A3WDS4-F1
#
_entry.id   AF-A0A6A3WDS4-F1
#
_cell.length_a   1.000
_cell.length_b   1.000
_cell.length_c   1.000
_cell.angle_alpha   90.00
_cell.angle_beta   90.00
_cell.angle_gamma   90.00
#
_symmetry.space_group_name_H-M   'P 1'
#
loop_
_entity.id
_entity.type
_entity.pdbx_description
1 polymer ?
#
loop_
_entity_poly.entity_id
_entity_poly.type
_entity_poly.pdbx_seq_one_letter_code
_entity_poly.pdbx_strand_id
1 'polypeptide(L)'
;MLVGGGATPPKSKYVIDGTTVKFDSYRCTSLWGGKQGVRLTTKSGGTQDLITWEQLTDEARTALSDADFDVNWSLRKVVMPLKDDAFTERLEKAYPF
;
A
#
# COMPACT_ATOMS: atom_id res chain seq x y z
N MET A 1 19.37 16.72 -4.71
CA MET A 1 18.75 17.45 -3.59
C MET A 1 17.33 17.79 -4.00
N LEU A 2 16.33 17.04 -3.53
CA LEU A 2 14.93 17.41 -3.71
C LEU A 2 14.33 17.65 -2.33
N VAL A 3 13.84 18.87 -2.21
CA VAL A 3 13.41 19.61 -1.03
C VAL A 3 12.23 18.91 -0.36
N GLY A 4 12.33 18.72 0.96
CA GLY A 4 11.19 18.39 1.80
C GLY A 4 10.16 19.51 1.74
N GLY A 5 8.97 19.18 1.26
CA GLY A 5 7.83 20.09 1.25
C GLY A 5 6.70 19.47 2.06
N GLY A 6 6.15 20.22 3.02
CA GLY A 6 4.98 19.82 3.80
C GLY A 6 3.82 19.39 2.91
N ALA A 7 3.15 18.30 3.29
CA ALA A 7 2.24 17.57 2.40
C ALA A 7 0.99 18.38 2.04
N THR A 8 0.84 18.67 0.74
CA THR A 8 -0.40 19.17 0.15
C THR A 8 -1.18 17.96 -0.38
N PRO A 9 -2.53 17.94 -0.34
CA PRO A 9 -3.34 16.89 -0.96
C PRO A 9 -2.88 16.54 -2.38
N PRO A 10 -3.08 15.29 -2.84
CA PRO A 10 -2.73 14.90 -4.20
C PRO A 10 -3.30 15.87 -5.24
N LYS A 11 -2.46 16.29 -6.20
CA LYS A 11 -2.88 17.21 -7.27
C LYS A 11 -4.06 16.62 -8.06
N SER A 12 -4.99 17.46 -8.50
CA SER A 12 -6.21 17.06 -9.22
C SER A 12 -5.99 16.10 -10.40
N LYS A 13 -4.87 16.23 -11.13
CA LYS A 13 -4.51 15.29 -12.22
C LYS A 13 -4.37 13.82 -11.78
N TYR A 14 -4.21 13.56 -10.49
CA TYR A 14 -4.12 12.24 -9.88
C TYR A 14 -5.42 11.79 -9.20
N VAL A 15 -6.49 12.58 -9.26
CA VAL A 15 -7.76 12.30 -8.56
C VAL A 15 -8.92 12.38 -9.55
N ILE A 16 -9.81 11.39 -9.53
CA ILE A 16 -11.06 11.36 -10.31
C ILE A 16 -12.19 11.86 -9.39
N ASP A 17 -13.00 12.79 -9.89
CA ASP A 17 -14.17 13.38 -9.21
C ASP A 17 -13.89 13.92 -7.78
N GLY A 18 -12.64 14.27 -7.50
CA GLY A 18 -12.20 14.77 -6.19
C GLY A 18 -12.09 13.72 -5.08
N THR A 19 -12.51 12.48 -5.31
CA THR A 19 -12.58 11.44 -4.26
C THR A 19 -11.71 10.21 -4.53
N THR A 20 -11.40 9.94 -5.80
CA THR A 20 -10.78 8.67 -6.19
C THR A 20 -9.34 8.88 -6.64
N VAL A 21 -8.37 8.51 -5.80
CA VAL A 21 -6.95 8.66 -6.09
C VAL A 21 -6.47 7.57 -7.05
N LYS A 22 -5.70 7.95 -8.07
CA LYS A 22 -5.12 7.04 -9.06
C LYS A 22 -3.73 6.58 -8.67
N PHE A 23 -3.55 5.27 -8.64
CA PHE A 23 -2.27 4.62 -8.33
C PHE A 23 -1.79 3.72 -9.47
N ASP A 24 -0.48 3.65 -9.69
CA ASP A 24 0.14 2.56 -10.45
C ASP A 24 1.06 1.72 -9.55
N SER A 25 1.03 0.41 -9.80
CA SER A 25 2.01 -0.51 -9.24
C SER A 25 3.24 -0.50 -10.12
N TYR A 26 4.42 -0.29 -9.54
CA TYR A 26 5.66 -0.27 -10.30
C TYR A 26 6.73 -1.11 -9.61
N ARG A 27 7.61 -1.70 -10.43
CA ARG A 27 8.79 -2.37 -9.94
C ARG A 27 9.88 -1.33 -9.70
N CYS A 28 10.28 -1.13 -8.46
CA CYS A 28 11.47 -0.36 -8.13
C CYS A 28 12.69 -1.10 -8.68
N THR A 29 13.26 -0.66 -9.80
CA THR A 29 14.51 -1.23 -10.32
C THR A 29 15.70 -0.61 -9.58
N SER A 30 15.93 -1.06 -8.35
CA SER A 30 17.21 -0.87 -7.67
C SER A 30 18.13 -2.05 -8.01
N LEU A 31 19.44 -1.78 -8.16
CA LEU A 31 20.51 -2.76 -8.42
C LEU A 31 20.56 -3.92 -7.41
N TRP A 32 19.84 -3.82 -6.28
CA TRP A 32 19.87 -4.78 -5.16
C TRP A 32 18.51 -5.44 -4.91
N GLY A 33 17.86 -5.89 -5.98
CA GLY A 33 16.59 -6.60 -5.92
C GLY A 33 15.39 -5.65 -5.91
N GLY A 34 14.56 -5.73 -6.94
CA GLY A 34 13.45 -4.80 -7.07
C GLY A 34 12.34 -5.04 -6.05
N LYS A 35 11.84 -3.99 -5.41
CA LYS A 35 10.61 -4.02 -4.58
C LYS A 35 9.42 -3.62 -5.46
N GLN A 36 8.26 -4.25 -5.25
CA GLN A 36 7.03 -3.70 -5.81
C GLN A 36 6.62 -2.51 -4.93
N GLY A 37 6.29 -1.38 -5.56
CA GLY A 37 5.83 -0.17 -4.90
C GLY A 37 4.55 0.34 -5.56
N VAL A 38 3.90 1.28 -4.87
CA VAL A 38 2.72 2.00 -5.36
C VAL A 38 3.05 3.49 -5.41
N ARG A 39 2.65 4.19 -6.47
CA ARG A 39 2.83 5.65 -6.59
C ARG A 39 1.64 6.28 -7.32
N LEU A 40 1.54 7.61 -7.25
CA LEU A 40 0.51 8.37 -7.97
C LEU A 40 0.72 8.29 -9.48
N THR A 41 -0.37 8.15 -10.24
CA THR A 41 -0.32 8.04 -11.70
C THR A 41 -1.39 8.89 -12.40
N THR A 42 -1.08 9.36 -13.61
CA THR A 42 -2.08 10.02 -14.46
C THR A 42 -2.86 9.02 -15.31
N LYS A 43 -2.38 7.79 -15.45
CA LYS A 43 -2.99 6.72 -16.25
C LYS A 43 -4.36 6.34 -15.69
N SER A 44 -5.30 6.00 -16.56
CA SER A 44 -6.56 5.37 -16.16
C SER A 44 -6.29 3.97 -15.62
N GLY A 45 -7.01 3.59 -14.57
CA GLY A 45 -6.99 2.25 -13.98
C GLY A 45 -8.41 1.68 -13.90
N GLY A 46 -8.58 0.63 -13.09
CA GLY A 46 -9.88 0.07 -12.74
C GLY A 46 -10.08 0.03 -11.22
N THR A 47 -11.30 -0.26 -10.80
CA THR A 47 -11.67 -0.53 -9.39
C THR A 47 -11.67 -2.03 -9.12
N GLN A 48 -11.64 -2.42 -7.85
CA GLN A 48 -11.72 -3.80 -7.39
C GLN A 48 -12.87 -3.91 -6.39
N ASP A 49 -13.46 -5.10 -6.26
CA ASP A 49 -14.47 -5.36 -5.23
C ASP A 49 -13.82 -5.20 -3.85
N LEU A 50 -14.42 -4.33 -3.04
CA LEU A 50 -13.90 -3.97 -1.73
C LEU A 50 -14.52 -4.87 -0.65
N ILE A 51 -13.66 -5.54 0.10
CA ILE A 51 -14.00 -6.12 1.40
C ILE A 51 -13.13 -5.46 2.48
N THR A 52 -13.78 -4.89 3.49
CA THR A 52 -13.10 -4.24 4.62
C THR A 52 -12.68 -5.27 5.66
N TRP A 53 -11.72 -4.91 6.53
CA TRP A 53 -11.24 -5.80 7.58
C TRP A 53 -12.38 -6.25 8.50
N GLU A 54 -13.29 -5.34 8.82
CA GLU A 54 -14.46 -5.56 9.69
C GLU A 54 -15.56 -6.40 9.01
N GLN A 55 -15.55 -6.52 7.67
CA GLN A 55 -16.48 -7.38 6.92
C GLN A 55 -15.98 -8.83 6.80
N LEU A 56 -14.72 -9.10 7.13
CA LEU A 56 -14.16 -10.46 7.12
C LEU A 56 -14.68 -11.26 8.31
N THR A 57 -14.79 -12.59 8.13
CA THR A 57 -15.05 -13.48 9.25
C THR A 57 -13.85 -13.53 10.21
N ASP A 58 -14.08 -13.98 11.43
CA ASP A 58 -13.02 -14.12 12.43
C ASP A 58 -11.94 -15.10 11.96
N GLU A 59 -12.33 -16.17 11.27
CA GLU A 59 -11.41 -17.14 10.69
C GLU A 59 -10.54 -16.51 9.60
N ALA A 60 -11.12 -15.67 8.74
CA ALA A 60 -10.39 -14.98 7.68
C ALA A 60 -9.40 -13.96 8.25
N ARG A 61 -9.78 -13.20 9.28
CA ARG A 61 -8.88 -12.27 9.97
C ARG A 61 -7.73 -12.99 10.66
N THR A 62 -8.01 -14.11 11.33
CA THR A 62 -7.00 -14.95 11.99
C THR A 62 -6.04 -15.54 10.95
N ALA A 63 -6.57 -16.13 9.87
CA ALA A 63 -5.76 -16.70 8.80
C ALA A 63 -4.86 -15.65 8.14
N LEU A 64 -5.35 -14.44 7.88
CA LEU A 64 -4.53 -13.35 7.31
C LEU A 64 -3.48 -12.82 8.28
N SER A 65 -3.71 -12.91 9.58
CA SER A 65 -2.77 -12.46 10.61
C SER A 65 -1.63 -13.45 10.84
N ASP A 66 -1.95 -14.75 10.79
CA ASP A 66 -1.01 -15.84 11.09
C ASP A 66 -0.31 -16.40 9.85
N ALA A 67 -0.82 -16.14 8.64
CA ALA A 67 -0.23 -16.62 7.40
C ALA A 67 1.20 -16.09 7.18
N ASP A 68 2.08 -17.01 6.76
CA ASP A 68 3.39 -16.67 6.26
C ASP A 68 3.30 -16.35 4.76
N PHE A 69 3.50 -15.07 4.42
CA PHE A 69 3.52 -14.59 3.04
C PHE A 69 4.94 -14.50 2.46
N ASP A 70 5.95 -14.95 3.21
CA ASP A 70 7.34 -14.89 2.78
C ASP A 70 7.57 -15.81 1.59
N VAL A 71 8.42 -15.33 0.68
CA VAL A 71 8.76 -16.09 -0.52
C VAL A 71 10.23 -16.49 -0.41
N ASN A 72 10.48 -17.79 -0.22
CA ASN A 72 11.80 -18.36 0.11
C ASN A 72 12.96 -17.84 -0.77
N TRP A 73 12.74 -17.67 -2.07
CA TRP A 73 13.78 -17.21 -2.99
C TRP A 73 14.09 -15.71 -2.90
N SER A 74 13.22 -14.92 -2.26
CA SER A 74 13.30 -13.46 -2.25
C SER A 74 14.04 -12.89 -1.04
N LEU A 75 14.38 -13.71 -0.04
CA LEU A 75 14.96 -13.30 1.27
C LEU A 75 14.21 -12.11 1.90
N ARG A 76 12.90 -12.00 1.64
CA ARG A 76 12.09 -10.84 2.03
C ARG A 76 10.90 -11.27 2.84
N LYS A 77 10.71 -10.54 3.92
CA LYS A 77 9.52 -10.62 4.74
C LYS A 77 8.35 -9.89 4.10
N VAL A 78 7.24 -10.56 3.93
CA VAL A 78 5.97 -9.97 3.47
C VAL A 78 5.02 -9.98 4.66
N VAL A 79 4.65 -8.78 5.11
CA VAL A 79 3.80 -8.60 6.29
C VAL A 79 2.44 -8.08 5.84
N MET A 80 1.37 -8.78 6.23
CA MET A 80 0.00 -8.32 6.02
C MET A 80 -0.17 -6.92 6.63
N PRO A 81 -0.49 -5.87 5.86
CA PRO A 81 -0.45 -4.50 6.37
C PRO A 81 -1.62 -4.13 7.27
N LEU A 82 -2.68 -4.94 7.32
CA LEU A 82 -3.90 -4.68 8.09
C LEU A 82 -3.98 -5.45 9.41
N LYS A 83 -3.01 -6.33 9.72
CA LYS A 83 -2.98 -6.98 11.04
C LYS A 83 -2.64 -5.96 12.13
N ASP A 84 -3.15 -6.16 13.33
CA ASP A 84 -3.23 -5.13 14.39
C ASP A 84 -1.88 -4.42 14.70
N ASP A 85 -0.81 -5.18 14.90
CA ASP A 85 0.53 -4.64 15.20
C ASP A 85 1.13 -3.89 14.01
N ALA A 86 0.98 -4.43 12.81
CA ALA A 86 1.49 -3.81 11.60
C ALA A 86 0.67 -2.57 11.19
N PHE A 87 -0.65 -2.59 11.35
CA PHE A 87 -1.53 -1.51 10.91
C PHE A 87 -1.18 -0.20 11.60
N THR A 88 -1.04 -0.23 12.93
CA THR A 88 -0.66 0.95 13.72
C THR A 88 0.70 1.50 13.31
N GLU A 89 1.71 0.63 13.19
CA GLU A 89 3.06 1.02 12.73
C GLU A 89 3.03 1.63 11.32
N ARG A 90 2.22 1.07 10.41
CA ARG A 90 2.08 1.56 9.04
C ARG A 90 1.34 2.89 8.98
N LEU A 91 0.34 3.12 9.84
CA LEU A 91 -0.34 4.40 9.94
C LEU A 91 0.62 5.51 10.39
N GLU A 92 1.42 5.26 11.42
CA GLU A 92 2.44 6.22 11.88
C GLU A 92 3.44 6.56 10.78
N LYS A 93 3.93 5.55 10.04
CA LYS A 93 4.87 5.74 8.92
C LYS A 93 4.24 6.40 7.69
N ALA A 94 2.93 6.22 7.51
CA ALA A 94 2.18 6.81 6.39
C ALA A 94 1.74 8.25 6.70
N TYR A 95 1.83 8.69 7.95
CA TYR A 95 1.43 10.03 8.36
C TYR A 95 2.28 11.09 7.64
N PRO A 96 1.67 11.96 6.82
CA PRO A 96 2.42 12.85 5.92
C PRO A 96 2.66 14.25 6.51
N PHE A 97 2.31 14.50 7.77
CA PHE A 97 2.41 15.80 8.45
C PHE A 97 3.36 15.74 9.64
#